data_AF-A0A317C6J0-F1
#
_entry.id   AF-A0A317C6J0-F1
#
_cell.length_a   1.000
_cell.length_b   1.000
_cell.length_c   1.000
_cell.angle_alpha   90.00
_cell.angle_beta   90.00
_cell.angle_gamma   90.00
#
_symmetry.space_group_name_H-M   'P 1'
#
loop_
_entity.id
_entity.type
_entity.pdbx_description
1 polymer ?
#
loop_
_entity_poly.entity_id
_entity_poly.type
_entity_poly.pdbx_seq_one_letter_code
_entity_poly.pdbx_strand_id
1 'polypeptide(L)'
;MRDLKTSIFRGLTILLLLIAAVLFLLSMADTVFVTTEHPIKGYWVLLTGWMGFVIFQFAWFANPLTLLSLMLFRRRTGWALVSSTLALICLSQAFMFSEIPVDTSGESVKIIARGGGFYYWVGMVGCVFYACIMMMVYRALKKDLIKSPPEVPSSILVADQNLHSSMPQVTSLSFPDGAISTRSNP
;
A
#
# COMPACT_ATOMS: atom_id res chain seq x y z
N MET A 1 17.62 -15.14 -6.30
CA MET A 1 16.26 -15.61 -5.93
C MET A 1 15.47 -14.62 -5.05
N ARG A 2 16.11 -13.87 -4.14
CA ARG A 2 15.39 -12.93 -3.23
C ARG A 2 14.83 -11.69 -3.94
N ASP A 3 15.47 -11.18 -5.00
CA ASP A 3 14.97 -10.03 -5.78
C ASP A 3 13.68 -10.32 -6.58
N LEU A 4 13.49 -11.58 -6.99
CA LEU A 4 12.28 -12.04 -7.66
C LEU A 4 11.06 -11.92 -6.72
N LYS A 5 11.21 -12.34 -5.46
CA LYS A 5 10.15 -12.27 -4.45
C LYS A 5 9.70 -10.82 -4.23
N THR A 6 10.65 -9.91 -4.07
CA THR A 6 10.39 -8.48 -3.87
C THR A 6 9.64 -7.85 -5.05
N SER A 7 9.95 -8.27 -6.27
CA SER A 7 9.25 -7.81 -7.49
C SER A 7 7.83 -8.38 -7.58
N ILE A 8 7.62 -9.64 -7.22
CA ILE A 8 6.31 -10.30 -7.18
C ILE A 8 5.37 -9.59 -6.21
N PHE A 9 5.81 -9.28 -4.98
CA PHE A 9 4.97 -8.57 -4.00
C PHE A 9 4.53 -7.20 -4.49
N ARG A 10 5.41 -6.47 -5.17
CA ARG A 10 5.07 -5.17 -5.76
C ARG A 10 4.05 -5.32 -6.89
N GLY A 11 4.25 -6.29 -7.78
CA GLY A 11 3.30 -6.59 -8.86
C GLY A 11 1.92 -6.99 -8.34
N LEU A 12 1.87 -7.90 -7.37
CA LEU A 12 0.63 -8.34 -6.74
C LEU A 12 -0.11 -7.19 -6.05
N THR A 13 0.61 -6.29 -5.40
CA THR A 13 0.02 -5.09 -4.78
C THR A 13 -0.69 -4.22 -5.82
N ILE A 14 -0.04 -3.97 -6.97
CA ILE A 14 -0.63 -3.16 -8.05
C ILE A 14 -1.85 -3.87 -8.65
N LEU A 15 -1.75 -5.18 -8.85
CA LEU A 15 -2.86 -5.99 -9.35
C LEU A 15 -4.09 -5.92 -8.42
N LEU A 16 -3.88 -6.06 -7.11
CA LEU A 16 -4.95 -5.95 -6.11
C LEU A 16 -5.62 -4.57 -6.13
N LEU A 17 -4.84 -3.50 -6.29
CA LEU A 17 -5.39 -2.15 -6.38
C LEU A 17 -6.17 -1.92 -7.68
N LEU A 18 -5.73 -2.51 -8.80
CA LEU A 18 -6.45 -2.45 -10.07
C LEU A 18 -7.78 -3.21 -9.94
N ILE A 19 -7.76 -4.42 -9.39
CA ILE A 19 -8.97 -5.20 -9.12
C ILE A 19 -9.91 -4.41 -8.19
N ALA A 20 -9.39 -3.80 -7.13
CA ALA A 20 -10.17 -2.95 -6.22
C ALA A 20 -10.87 -1.79 -6.97
N ALA A 21 -10.16 -1.12 -7.88
CA ALA A 21 -10.74 -0.04 -8.68
C ALA A 21 -11.86 -0.53 -9.61
N VAL A 22 -11.69 -1.68 -10.27
CA VAL A 22 -12.73 -2.28 -11.11
C VAL A 22 -13.94 -2.68 -10.27
N LEU A 23 -13.71 -3.34 -9.13
CA LEU A 23 -14.77 -3.73 -8.20
C LEU A 23 -15.53 -2.52 -7.63
N PHE A 24 -14.84 -1.40 -7.38
CA PHE A 24 -15.49 -0.16 -6.97
C PHE A 24 -16.47 0.34 -8.04
N LEU A 25 -16.05 0.40 -9.31
CA LEU A 25 -16.91 0.84 -10.41
C LEU A 25 -18.12 -0.09 -10.59
N LEU A 26 -17.90 -1.41 -10.53
CA LEU A 26 -18.97 -2.41 -10.61
C LEU A 26 -19.95 -2.26 -9.43
N SER A 27 -19.42 -2.05 -8.22
CA SER A 27 -20.24 -1.83 -7.02
C SER A 27 -21.13 -0.59 -7.14
N MET A 28 -20.62 0.49 -7.74
CA MET A 28 -21.40 1.71 -7.94
C MET A 28 -22.53 1.52 -8.96
N ALA A 29 -22.28 0.78 -10.03
CA ALA A 29 -23.25 0.56 -11.11
C ALA A 29 -24.32 -0.48 -10.77
N ASP A 30 -23.95 -1.51 -10.01
CA ASP A 30 -24.81 -2.64 -9.70
C ASP A 30 -25.69 -2.40 -8.46
N THR A 31 -26.69 -3.26 -8.31
CA THR A 31 -27.63 -3.26 -7.19
C THR A 31 -26.92 -3.78 -5.93
N VAL A 32 -26.96 -3.01 -4.85
CA VAL A 32 -26.39 -3.38 -3.55
C VAL A 32 -27.45 -4.04 -2.68
N PHE A 33 -28.66 -3.47 -2.61
CA PHE A 33 -29.76 -3.99 -1.81
C PHE A 33 -31.00 -4.15 -2.67
N VAL A 34 -31.62 -5.33 -2.58
CA VAL A 34 -32.93 -5.60 -3.15
C VAL A 34 -33.94 -5.40 -2.03
N THR A 35 -34.83 -4.43 -2.20
CA THR A 35 -35.88 -4.11 -1.23
C THR A 35 -37.25 -4.51 -1.79
N THR A 36 -38.29 -4.46 -0.96
CA THR A 36 -39.69 -4.76 -1.36
C THR A 36 -40.23 -3.82 -2.41
N GLU A 37 -39.74 -2.59 -2.46
CA GLU A 37 -40.26 -1.56 -3.37
C GLU A 37 -39.34 -1.41 -4.58
N HIS A 38 -38.07 -1.09 -4.35
CA HIS A 38 -37.13 -0.77 -5.43
C HIS A 38 -35.70 -1.28 -5.17
N PRO A 39 -34.98 -1.74 -6.21
CA PRO A 39 -33.58 -2.09 -6.08
C PRO A 39 -32.73 -0.84 -5.87
N ILE A 40 -31.88 -0.85 -4.84
CA ILE A 40 -30.99 0.26 -4.48
C ILE A 40 -29.61 0.01 -5.08
N LYS A 41 -29.16 0.96 -5.92
CA LYS A 41 -27.83 0.93 -6.57
C LYS A 41 -26.74 1.46 -5.65
N GLY A 42 -25.49 1.02 -5.88
CA GLY A 42 -24.38 1.36 -4.99
C GLY A 42 -24.00 2.83 -4.95
N TYR A 43 -24.10 3.55 -6.09
CA TYR A 43 -23.86 5.00 -6.08
C TYR A 43 -24.81 5.73 -5.14
N TRP A 44 -26.07 5.27 -5.02
CA TRP A 44 -27.07 5.88 -4.16
C TRP A 44 -26.68 5.69 -2.69
N VAL A 45 -26.31 4.46 -2.31
CA VAL A 45 -25.82 4.14 -0.96
C VAL A 45 -24.57 4.95 -0.60
N LEU A 46 -23.68 5.20 -1.56
CA LEU A 46 -22.50 6.02 -1.32
C LEU A 46 -22.88 7.48 -1.00
N LEU A 47 -23.89 8.03 -1.68
CA LEU A 47 -24.34 9.41 -1.51
C LEU A 47 -25.19 9.62 -0.25
N THR A 48 -26.02 8.64 0.14
CA THR A 48 -26.98 8.78 1.25
C THR A 48 -26.54 8.08 2.53
N GLY A 49 -25.59 7.13 2.46
CA GLY A 49 -25.24 6.29 3.61
C GLY A 49 -24.56 7.01 4.77
N TRP A 50 -24.07 8.26 4.59
CA TRP A 50 -23.57 9.07 5.70
C TRP A 50 -24.66 9.40 6.73
N MET A 51 -25.94 9.41 6.32
CA MET A 51 -27.10 9.57 7.22
C MET A 51 -27.23 8.40 8.19
N GLY A 52 -26.61 7.25 7.89
CA GLY A 52 -26.51 6.10 8.79
C GLY A 52 -25.93 6.45 10.16
N PHE A 53 -25.15 7.53 10.28
CA PHE A 53 -24.66 8.05 11.56
C PHE A 53 -25.79 8.32 12.57
N VAL A 54 -26.93 8.86 12.10
CA VAL A 54 -28.08 9.22 12.94
C VAL A 54 -28.75 7.98 13.53
N ILE A 55 -28.67 6.84 12.83
CA ILE A 55 -29.29 5.57 13.22
C ILE A 55 -28.26 4.51 13.66
N PHE A 56 -27.06 4.95 14.06
CA PHE A 56 -25.95 4.09 14.51
C PHE A 56 -25.52 3.01 13.48
N GLN A 57 -25.70 3.28 12.19
CA GLN A 57 -25.20 2.47 11.08
C GLN A 57 -23.87 3.06 10.57
N PHE A 58 -22.78 2.47 11.02
CA PHE A 58 -21.40 2.85 10.72
C PHE A 58 -20.80 2.16 9.49
N ALA A 59 -21.52 1.24 8.84
CA ALA A 59 -21.04 0.54 7.65
C ALA A 59 -20.52 1.47 6.54
N TRP A 60 -21.13 2.64 6.38
CA TRP A 60 -20.73 3.63 5.39
C TRP A 60 -19.30 4.18 5.62
N PHE A 61 -18.82 4.22 6.87
CA PHE A 61 -17.47 4.71 7.20
C PHE A 61 -16.35 3.83 6.65
N ALA A 62 -16.65 2.60 6.19
CA ALA A 62 -15.68 1.81 5.45
C ALA A 62 -15.17 2.58 4.22
N ASN A 63 -16.00 3.37 3.53
CA ASN A 63 -15.61 4.14 2.34
C ASN A 63 -14.51 5.19 2.63
N PRO A 64 -14.72 6.18 3.52
CA PRO A 64 -13.69 7.16 3.86
C PRO A 64 -12.45 6.51 4.50
N LEU A 65 -12.60 5.44 5.28
CA LEU A 65 -11.46 4.70 5.86
C LEU A 65 -10.63 3.95 4.80
N THR A 66 -11.27 3.40 3.78
CA THR A 66 -10.60 2.79 2.63
C THR A 66 -9.86 3.86 1.81
N LEU A 67 -10.50 5.01 1.57
CA LEU A 67 -9.85 6.15 0.90
C LEU A 67 -8.64 6.65 1.69
N LEU A 68 -8.79 6.82 3.00
CA LEU A 68 -7.71 7.20 3.90
C LEU A 68 -6.56 6.20 3.86
N SER A 69 -6.86 4.89 3.82
CA SER A 69 -5.85 3.85 3.67
C SER A 69 -5.06 4.00 2.37
N LEU A 70 -5.73 4.26 1.25
CA LEU A 70 -5.08 4.51 -0.04
C LEU A 70 -4.20 5.77 -0.03
N MET A 71 -4.63 6.84 0.65
CA MET A 71 -3.83 8.06 0.81
C MET A 71 -2.58 7.83 1.67
N LEU A 72 -2.71 7.06 2.75
CA LEU A 72 -1.59 6.76 3.66
C LEU A 72 -0.67 5.68 3.11
N PHE A 73 -1.12 4.90 2.13
CA PHE A 73 -0.45 3.76 1.53
C PHE A 73 1.03 4.01 1.23
N ARG A 74 1.34 5.16 0.59
CA ARG A 74 2.70 5.53 0.19
C ARG A 74 3.55 6.08 1.33
N ARG A 75 2.98 6.85 2.26
CA ARG A 75 3.76 7.56 3.30
C ARG A 75 3.91 6.74 4.58
N ARG A 76 2.81 6.16 5.06
CA ARG A 76 2.73 5.53 6.39
C ARG A 76 1.95 4.20 6.31
N THR A 77 2.61 3.15 5.83
CA THR A 77 1.97 1.83 5.59
C THR A 77 1.36 1.22 6.85
N GLY A 78 1.95 1.41 8.04
CA GLY A 78 1.35 0.93 9.29
C GLY A 78 -0.01 1.58 9.57
N TRP A 79 -0.10 2.90 9.40
CA TRP A 79 -1.36 3.63 9.54
C TRP A 79 -2.37 3.30 8.43
N ALA A 80 -1.89 3.05 7.21
CA ALA A 80 -2.74 2.57 6.12
C ALA A 80 -3.38 1.21 6.47
N LEU A 81 -2.62 0.30 7.08
CA LEU A 81 -3.12 -1.00 7.54
C LEU A 81 -4.18 -0.82 8.62
N VAL A 82 -3.91 -0.02 9.66
CA VAL A 82 -4.89 0.28 10.72
C VAL A 82 -6.19 0.85 10.14
N SER A 83 -6.07 1.81 9.21
CA SER A 83 -7.24 2.40 8.53
C SER A 83 -8.02 1.35 7.73
N SER A 84 -7.34 0.46 6.99
CA SER A 84 -8.00 -0.62 6.24
C SER A 84 -8.64 -1.67 7.15
N THR A 85 -8.04 -1.97 8.30
CA THR A 85 -8.63 -2.88 9.30
C THR A 85 -9.91 -2.29 9.88
N LEU A 86 -9.88 -1.00 10.24
CA LEU A 86 -11.08 -0.29 10.71
C LEU A 86 -12.17 -0.28 9.62
N ALA A 87 -11.79 -0.12 8.36
CA ALA A 87 -12.73 -0.20 7.24
C ALA A 87 -13.43 -1.58 7.18
N LEU A 88 -12.69 -2.68 7.37
CA LEU A 88 -13.27 -4.03 7.43
C LEU A 88 -14.20 -4.22 8.63
N ILE A 89 -13.88 -3.62 9.78
CA ILE A 89 -14.73 -3.69 10.97
C ILE A 89 -16.05 -2.95 10.71
N CYS A 90 -15.99 -1.73 10.18
CA CYS A 90 -17.19 -0.97 9.78
C CYS A 90 -18.01 -1.75 8.75
N LEU A 91 -17.35 -2.28 7.71
CA LEU A 91 -17.97 -3.10 6.68
C LEU A 91 -18.72 -4.31 7.27
N SER A 92 -18.18 -4.95 8.31
CA SER A 92 -18.81 -6.13 8.90
C SER A 92 -20.22 -5.85 9.45
N GLN A 93 -20.46 -4.62 9.93
CA GLN A 93 -21.78 -4.19 10.39
C GLN A 93 -22.84 -4.25 9.26
N ALA A 94 -22.43 -4.04 8.01
CA ALA A 94 -23.35 -4.09 6.87
C ALA A 94 -24.02 -5.46 6.70
N PHE A 95 -23.37 -6.55 7.17
CA PHE A 95 -23.93 -7.90 7.16
C PHE A 95 -25.07 -8.09 8.17
N MET A 96 -25.14 -7.23 9.19
CA MET A 96 -26.18 -7.28 10.22
C MET A 96 -27.41 -6.45 9.87
N PHE A 97 -27.40 -5.76 8.72
CA PHE A 97 -28.53 -4.94 8.29
C PHE A 97 -29.69 -5.82 7.79
N SER A 98 -30.86 -5.63 8.43
CA SER A 98 -32.14 -6.21 8.03
C SER A 98 -33.05 -5.18 7.36
N GLU A 99 -32.81 -3.88 7.62
CA GLU A 99 -33.65 -2.77 7.20
C GLU A 99 -32.77 -1.54 6.88
N ILE A 100 -33.25 -0.72 5.95
CA ILE A 100 -32.60 0.53 5.53
C ILE A 100 -33.65 1.64 5.60
N PRO A 101 -33.33 2.79 6.23
CA PRO A 101 -34.22 3.96 6.16
C PRO A 101 -34.28 4.47 4.73
N VAL A 102 -35.48 4.62 4.18
CA VAL A 102 -35.64 5.09 2.78
C VAL A 102 -36.07 6.54 2.74
N ASP A 103 -36.63 7.07 3.83
CA ASP A 103 -37.14 8.43 3.88
C ASP A 103 -36.86 9.14 5.22
N THR A 104 -36.92 10.48 5.17
CA THR A 104 -36.70 11.40 6.30
C THR A 104 -37.84 11.31 7.33
N SER A 105 -38.95 10.69 6.94
CA SER A 105 -40.13 10.40 7.77
C SER A 105 -39.93 9.27 8.79
N GLY A 106 -38.83 8.51 8.68
CA GLY A 106 -38.52 7.40 9.58
C GLY A 106 -39.02 6.03 9.11
N GLU A 107 -39.64 5.95 7.94
CA GLU A 107 -40.03 4.68 7.32
C GLU A 107 -38.79 3.88 6.88
N SER A 108 -38.69 2.64 7.40
CA SER A 108 -37.65 1.69 7.04
C SER A 108 -38.18 0.67 6.04
N VAL A 109 -37.39 0.38 5.01
CA VAL A 109 -37.72 -0.69 4.06
C VAL A 109 -36.83 -1.90 4.35
N LYS A 110 -37.48 -3.06 4.37
CA LYS A 110 -36.81 -4.33 4.63
C LYS A 110 -35.94 -4.75 3.46
N ILE A 111 -34.72 -5.19 3.77
CA ILE A 111 -33.81 -5.79 2.79
C ILE A 111 -34.28 -7.23 2.56
N ILE A 112 -34.64 -7.55 1.32
CA ILE A 112 -35.00 -8.92 0.91
C ILE A 112 -33.74 -9.71 0.57
N ALA A 113 -32.84 -9.09 -0.19
CA ALA A 113 -31.60 -9.73 -0.65
C ALA A 113 -30.47 -8.71 -0.85
N ARG A 114 -29.24 -9.21 -0.86
CA ARG A 114 -28.03 -8.46 -1.17
C ARG A 114 -27.68 -8.71 -2.64
N GLY A 115 -27.54 -7.65 -3.41
CA GLY A 115 -27.20 -7.75 -4.83
C GLY A 115 -25.69 -7.89 -5.08
N GLY A 116 -25.30 -8.03 -6.35
CA GLY A 116 -23.89 -8.18 -6.74
C GLY A 116 -23.02 -7.00 -6.32
N GLY A 117 -23.58 -5.78 -6.35
CA GLY A 117 -22.90 -4.54 -5.95
C GLY A 117 -22.42 -4.56 -4.50
N PHE A 118 -23.12 -5.26 -3.61
CA PHE A 118 -22.70 -5.45 -2.22
C PHE A 118 -21.43 -6.30 -2.13
N TYR A 119 -21.37 -7.40 -2.86
CA TYR A 119 -20.21 -8.30 -2.86
C TYR A 119 -19.01 -7.69 -3.57
N TYR A 120 -19.23 -6.91 -4.64
CA TYR A 120 -18.15 -6.14 -5.27
C TYR A 120 -17.55 -5.11 -4.32
N TRP A 121 -18.38 -4.44 -3.52
CA TRP A 121 -17.91 -3.52 -2.48
C TRP A 121 -17.06 -4.22 -1.42
N VAL A 122 -17.56 -5.34 -0.88
CA VAL A 122 -16.82 -6.17 0.09
C VAL A 122 -15.47 -6.61 -0.48
N GLY A 123 -15.48 -7.09 -1.73
CA GLY A 123 -14.27 -7.51 -2.44
C GLY A 123 -13.28 -6.37 -2.63
N MET A 124 -13.76 -5.17 -2.96
CA MET A 124 -12.93 -3.97 -3.10
C MET A 124 -12.21 -3.62 -1.79
N VAL A 125 -12.95 -3.55 -0.67
CA VAL A 125 -12.37 -3.24 0.64
C VAL A 125 -11.34 -4.31 1.04
N GLY A 126 -11.66 -5.58 0.80
CA GLY A 126 -10.73 -6.69 1.02
C GLY A 126 -9.45 -6.57 0.19
N CYS A 127 -9.56 -6.26 -1.11
CA CYS A 127 -8.41 -6.07 -2.00
C CYS A 127 -7.48 -4.96 -1.49
N VAL A 128 -8.03 -3.83 -1.03
CA VAL A 128 -7.23 -2.73 -0.46
C VAL A 128 -6.52 -3.18 0.81
N PHE A 129 -7.21 -3.88 1.71
CA PHE A 129 -6.60 -4.43 2.93
C PHE A 129 -5.42 -5.38 2.62
N TYR A 130 -5.61 -6.34 1.71
CA TYR A 130 -4.52 -7.24 1.30
C TYR A 130 -3.38 -6.50 0.60
N ALA A 131 -3.68 -5.47 -0.21
CA ALA A 131 -2.65 -4.62 -0.80
C ALA A 131 -1.82 -3.90 0.29
N CYS A 132 -2.43 -3.46 1.38
CA CYS A 132 -1.72 -2.86 2.53
C CYS A 132 -0.78 -3.86 3.20
N ILE A 133 -1.24 -5.10 3.41
CA ILE A 133 -0.40 -6.19 3.95
C ILE A 133 0.79 -6.45 3.03
N MET A 134 0.54 -6.66 1.72
CA MET A 134 1.59 -6.95 0.75
C MET A 134 2.63 -5.83 0.66
N MET A 135 2.19 -4.57 0.72
CA MET A 135 3.11 -3.44 0.77
C MET A 135 3.93 -3.40 2.08
N MET A 136 3.33 -3.74 3.21
CA MET A 136 4.04 -3.79 4.49
C MET A 136 5.12 -4.87 4.47
N VAL A 137 4.79 -6.08 3.99
CA VAL A 137 5.73 -7.19 3.82
C VAL A 137 6.86 -6.80 2.85
N TYR A 138 6.53 -6.20 1.70
CA TYR A 138 7.51 -5.69 0.75
C TYR A 138 8.50 -4.72 1.40
N ARG A 139 8.00 -3.78 2.22
CA ARG A 139 8.86 -2.81 2.92
C ARG A 139 9.72 -3.44 3.99
N ALA A 140 9.22 -4.45 4.71
CA ALA A 140 10.00 -5.19 5.70
C ALA A 140 11.16 -5.94 5.02
N LEU A 141 10.86 -6.73 3.98
CA LEU A 141 11.88 -7.47 3.21
C LEU A 141 12.94 -6.54 2.59
N LYS A 142 12.52 -5.39 2.07
CA LYS A 142 13.45 -4.39 1.51
C LYS A 142 14.36 -3.77 2.57
N LYS A 143 13.86 -3.53 3.79
CA LYS A 143 14.69 -3.00 4.89
C LYS A 143 15.76 -4.01 5.31
N ASP A 144 15.42 -5.28 5.38
CA ASP A 144 16.37 -6.35 5.74
C ASP A 144 17.47 -6.52 4.69
N LEU A 145 17.13 -6.33 3.40
CA LEU A 145 18.10 -6.30 2.30
C LEU A 145 19.13 -5.18 2.48
N ILE A 146 18.69 -3.97 2.84
CA ILE A 146 19.59 -2.82 3.02
C ILE A 146 20.47 -3.00 4.27
N LYS A 147 19.95 -3.66 5.31
CA LYS A 147 20.69 -3.88 6.56
C LYS A 147 21.75 -4.97 6.45
N SER A 148 21.61 -5.89 5.50
CA SER A 148 22.60 -6.93 5.22
C SER A 148 23.67 -6.36 4.28
N PRO A 149 24.89 -6.01 4.73
CA PRO A 149 25.93 -5.61 3.79
C PRO A 149 26.18 -6.77 2.79
N PRO A 150 26.55 -6.47 1.53
CA PRO A 150 26.91 -7.54 0.61
C PRO A 150 28.03 -8.36 1.25
N GLU A 151 27.82 -9.67 1.41
CA GLU A 151 28.91 -10.59 1.72
C GLU A 151 29.90 -10.50 0.56
N VAL A 152 30.91 -9.63 0.71
CA VAL A 152 32.02 -9.57 -0.21
C VAL A 152 32.70 -10.94 -0.08
N PRO A 153 32.79 -11.74 -1.14
CA PRO A 153 33.46 -13.02 -1.06
C PRO A 153 34.89 -12.76 -0.57
N SER A 154 35.27 -13.43 0.52
CA SER A 154 36.56 -13.25 1.19
C SER A 154 37.76 -13.45 0.25
N SER A 155 37.56 -14.11 -0.89
CA SER A 155 38.54 -14.23 -1.97
C SER A 155 38.98 -12.88 -2.57
N ILE A 156 38.09 -11.87 -2.59
CA ILE A 156 38.43 -10.52 -3.09
C ILE A 156 39.28 -9.76 -2.06
N LEU A 157 39.01 -9.95 -0.77
CA LEU A 157 39.81 -9.34 0.31
C LEU A 157 41.22 -9.95 0.41
N VAL A 158 41.36 -11.25 0.12
CA VAL A 158 42.67 -11.93 0.12
C VAL A 158 43.52 -11.53 -1.10
N ALA A 159 42.90 -11.22 -2.25
CA ALA A 159 43.64 -10.78 -3.44
C ALA A 159 44.30 -9.40 -3.24
N ASP A 160 43.65 -8.49 -2.52
CA ASP A 160 44.15 -7.13 -2.28
C ASP A 160 45.28 -7.08 -1.23
N GLN A 161 45.24 -7.96 -0.23
CA GLN A 161 46.33 -8.11 0.75
C GLN A 161 47.64 -8.60 0.13
N ASN A 162 47.59 -9.39 -0.95
CA ASN A 162 48.78 -9.91 -1.62
C ASN A 162 49.42 -8.92 -2.60
N LEU A 163 48.73 -7.84 -2.98
CA LEU A 163 49.28 -6.78 -3.84
C LEU A 163 50.10 -5.74 -3.04
N HIS A 164 49.87 -5.62 -1.73
CA HIS A 164 50.58 -4.65 -0.89
C HIS A 164 51.97 -5.11 -0.39
N SER A 165 52.34 -6.37 -0.59
CA SER A 165 53.64 -6.92 -0.15
C SER A 165 54.78 -6.72 -1.18
N SER A 166 54.53 -6.03 -2.29
CA SER A 166 55.52 -5.85 -3.37
C SER A 166 55.55 -4.42 -3.94
N MET A 167 55.62 -3.40 -3.09
CA MET A 167 56.09 -2.09 -3.56
C MET A 167 57.63 -2.07 -3.62
N PRO A 168 58.26 -1.83 -4.79
CA PRO A 168 59.66 -1.44 -4.81
C PRO A 168 59.82 -0.10 -4.08
N GLN A 169 60.84 0.01 -3.24
CA GLN A 169 61.18 1.26 -2.55
C GLN A 169 61.36 2.38 -3.59
N VAL A 170 60.40 3.29 -3.65
CA VAL A 170 60.54 4.52 -4.44
C VAL A 170 61.58 5.36 -3.73
N THR A 171 62.78 5.36 -4.29
CA THR A 171 63.87 6.24 -3.86
C THR A 171 63.38 7.68 -4.07
N SER A 172 63.19 8.41 -2.98
CA SER A 172 62.87 9.83 -3.03
C SER A 172 64.05 10.55 -3.70
N LEU A 173 63.82 11.09 -4.90
CA LEU A 173 64.74 12.02 -5.54
C LEU A 173 64.89 13.26 -4.66
N SER A 174 66.02 13.38 -3.96
CA SER A 174 66.42 14.60 -3.27
C SER A 174 66.87 15.63 -4.32
N PHE A 175 66.25 16.81 -4.31
CA PHE A 175 66.76 17.94 -5.07
C PHE A 175 67.93 18.57 -4.32
N PRO A 176 69.03 18.93 -5.00
CA PRO A 176 70.12 19.67 -4.38
C PRO A 176 69.66 21.07 -3.97
N ASP A 177 70.07 21.51 -2.77
CA ASP A 177 69.83 22.86 -2.28
C ASP A 177 70.44 23.88 -3.25
N GLY A 178 69.58 24.70 -3.88
CA GLY A 178 70.00 25.74 -4.83
C GLY A 178 69.23 25.78 -6.17
N ALA A 179 68.22 24.93 -6.37
CA ALA A 179 67.38 25.00 -7.58
C ALA A 179 66.53 26.29 -7.59
N ILE A 180 67.02 27.32 -8.28
CA ILE A 180 66.30 28.57 -8.55
C ILE A 180 65.14 28.25 -9.50
N SER A 181 63.91 28.39 -9.00
CA SER A 181 62.68 28.34 -9.80
C SER A 181 62.63 29.55 -10.73
N THR A 182 62.87 29.36 -12.03
CA THR A 182 62.79 30.41 -13.06
C THR A 182 61.42 30.46 -13.74
N ARG A 183 60.34 30.11 -13.04
CA ARG A 183 58.99 30.29 -13.59
C ARG A 183 58.50 31.72 -13.37
N SER A 184 59.02 32.62 -14.19
CA SER A 184 58.28 33.80 -14.62
C SER A 184 57.50 33.46 -15.90
N ASN A 185 56.43 34.24 -16.10
CA ASN A 185 55.67 34.48 -17.34
C ASN A 185 54.38 33.66 -17.56
N PRO A 186 53.36 34.23 -18.22
CA PRO A 186 52.88 35.62 -18.25
C PRO A 186 51.47 35.79 -17.65
#